data_AF-A0A967KDR5-F1
#
_entry.id   AF-A0A967KDR5-F1
#
_cell.length_a   1.000
_cell.length_b   1.000
_cell.length_c   1.000
_cell.angle_alpha   90.00
_cell.angle_beta   90.00
_cell.angle_gamma   90.00
#
_symmetry.space_group_name_H-M   'P 1'
#
loop_
_entity.id
_entity.type
_entity.pdbx_description
1 polymer ?
#
loop_
_entity_poly.entity_id
_entity_poly.type
_entity_poly.pdbx_seq_one_letter_code
_entity_poly.pdbx_strand_id
1 'polypeptide(L)'
;HFPDHGILAEEGGSSKKSSGFQWIIDPLDGTTNYIKNIPVFTVSIAVQEDSQIIAGVVLNPIQKELFTALKGEGARLNEQPIKV
;
A
#
# COMPACT_ATOMS: atom_id res chain seq x y z
N HIS A 1 -8.82 -10.63 8.81
CA HIS A 1 -9.75 -9.60 9.32
C HIS A 1 -9.16 -9.08 10.63
N PHE A 2 -8.79 -7.79 10.70
CA PHE A 2 -7.97 -7.20 11.78
C PHE A 2 -8.71 -6.02 12.46
N PRO A 3 -9.70 -6.28 13.32
CA PRO A 3 -10.55 -5.23 13.88
C PRO A 3 -9.80 -4.27 14.83
N ASP A 4 -8.71 -4.74 15.43
CA ASP A 4 -7.91 -3.98 16.39
C ASP A 4 -6.75 -3.21 15.73
N HIS A 5 -6.61 -3.25 14.40
CA HIS A 5 -5.60 -2.46 13.70
C HIS A 5 -6.13 -1.07 13.40
N GLY A 6 -5.25 -0.06 13.47
CA GLY A 6 -5.56 1.27 12.97
C GLY A 6 -5.59 1.32 11.45
N ILE A 7 -6.24 2.34 10.89
CA ILE A 7 -6.26 2.65 9.46
C ILE A 7 -5.96 4.13 9.31
N LEU A 8 -5.02 4.49 8.45
CA LEU A 8 -4.73 5.84 7.98
C LEU A 8 -4.97 5.83 6.47
N ALA A 9 -6.05 6.45 6.00
CA ALA A 9 -6.37 6.53 4.59
C ALA A 9 -6.42 7.99 4.13
N GLU A 10 -5.90 8.28 2.93
CA GLU A 10 -5.94 9.62 2.31
C GLU A 10 -7.35 10.21 2.36
N GLU A 11 -8.34 9.43 1.90
CA GLU A 11 -9.73 9.84 1.76
C GLU A 11 -10.61 9.52 2.98
N GLY A 12 -10.09 8.77 3.95
CA GLY A 12 -10.85 8.19 5.06
C GLY A 12 -10.45 8.66 6.46
N GLY A 13 -9.37 9.44 6.57
CA GLY A 13 -8.82 9.90 7.85
C GLY A 13 -8.06 8.82 8.61
N SER A 14 -7.78 9.09 9.88
CA SER A 14 -6.98 8.21 10.76
C SER A 14 -7.80 7.62 11.89
N SER A 15 -7.81 6.29 12.00
CA SER A 15 -8.15 5.56 13.21
C SER A 15 -6.88 4.98 13.82
N LYS A 16 -6.63 5.30 15.10
CA LYS A 16 -5.60 4.65 15.90
C LYS A 16 -6.25 3.63 16.83
N LYS A 17 -5.63 2.46 16.94
CA LYS A 17 -6.06 1.38 17.82
C LYS A 17 -4.87 0.92 18.66
N SER A 18 -5.12 0.12 19.69
CA SER A 18 -4.14 -0.27 20.70
C SER A 18 -3.20 -1.40 20.28
N SER A 19 -3.40 -2.03 19.12
CA SER A 19 -2.60 -3.20 18.72
C SER A 19 -1.16 -2.90 18.29
N GLY A 20 -0.78 -1.63 18.12
CA GLY A 20 0.50 -1.24 17.55
C GLY A 20 0.54 -1.33 16.01
N PHE A 21 -0.45 -1.98 15.39
CA PHE A 21 -0.54 -2.07 13.93
C PHE A 21 -1.39 -0.95 13.33
N GLN A 22 -0.91 -0.39 12.22
CA GLN A 22 -1.64 0.60 11.42
C GLN A 22 -1.51 0.31 9.93
N TRP A 23 -2.64 0.23 9.24
CA TRP A 23 -2.71 0.18 7.78
C TRP A 23 -2.65 1.60 7.23
N ILE A 24 -1.78 1.85 6.26
CA ILE A 24 -1.67 3.12 5.55
C ILE A 24 -2.13 2.86 4.12
N ILE A 25 -3.14 3.60 3.66
CA ILE A 25 -3.87 3.28 2.43
C ILE A 25 -4.00 4.55 1.58
N ASP A 26 -3.52 4.46 0.35
CA ASP A 26 -3.90 5.36 -0.74
C ASP A 26 -4.73 4.53 -1.75
N PRO A 27 -6.05 4.78 -1.82
CA PRO A 27 -6.92 4.03 -2.73
C PRO A 27 -6.76 4.42 -4.20
N LEU A 28 -6.14 5.57 -4.50
CA LEU A 28 -5.95 6.08 -5.85
C LEU A 28 -4.77 7.05 -5.94
N ASP A 29 -3.55 6.49 -5.95
CA ASP A 29 -2.35 7.26 -6.26
C ASP A 29 -2.35 7.57 -7.76
N GLY A 30 -2.28 8.86 -8.10
CA GLY A 30 -2.44 9.34 -9.47
C GLY A 30 -3.86 9.78 -9.81
N THR A 31 -4.64 10.26 -8.84
CA THR A 31 -5.98 10.86 -9.05
C THR A 31 -6.06 11.81 -10.25
N THR A 32 -5.05 12.68 -10.46
CA THR A 32 -5.01 13.58 -11.64
C THR A 32 -4.91 12.80 -12.95
N ASN A 33 -4.09 11.75 -13.00
CA ASN A 33 -3.94 10.92 -14.19
C ASN A 33 -5.25 10.16 -14.45
N TYR A 34 -5.86 9.61 -13.41
CA TYR A 34 -7.16 8.94 -13.48
C TYR A 34 -8.24 9.86 -14.07
N ILE A 35 -8.40 11.08 -13.52
CA ILE A 35 -9.37 12.08 -14.01
C ILE A 35 -9.10 12.47 -15.47
N LYS A 36 -7.83 12.51 -15.88
CA LYS A 36 -7.42 12.87 -17.25
C LYS A 36 -7.39 11.69 -18.23
N ASN A 37 -7.86 10.50 -17.84
CA ASN A 37 -7.78 9.27 -18.63
C ASN A 37 -6.35 8.88 -19.04
N ILE A 38 -5.36 9.25 -18.24
CA ILE A 38 -3.98 8.80 -18.38
C ILE A 38 -3.86 7.51 -17.58
N PRO A 39 -3.51 6.36 -18.20
CA PRO A 39 -3.58 5.05 -17.56
C PRO A 39 -2.34 4.77 -16.68
N VAL A 40 -2.02 5.71 -15.80
CA VAL A 40 -0.89 5.69 -14.86
C VAL A 40 -1.41 6.09 -13.49
N PHE A 41 -1.89 5.10 -12.74
CA PHE A 41 -2.37 5.25 -11.38
C PHE A 41 -2.24 3.90 -10.64
N THR A 42 -2.18 3.94 -9.31
CA THR A 42 -1.99 2.73 -8.50
C THR A 42 -2.87 2.74 -7.25
N VAL A 43 -2.98 1.57 -6.62
CA VAL A 43 -3.44 1.44 -5.23
C VAL A 43 -2.21 1.13 -4.38
N SER A 44 -2.01 1.87 -3.30
CA SER A 44 -0.87 1.68 -2.39
C SER A 44 -1.34 1.35 -0.98
N ILE A 45 -0.80 0.27 -0.41
CA ILE A 45 -1.11 -0.17 0.96
C ILE A 45 0.19 -0.53 1.67
N ALA A 46 0.38 0.00 2.87
CA ALA A 46 1.44 -0.40 3.77
C ALA A 46 0.89 -0.84 5.13
N VAL A 47 1.63 -1.72 5.81
CA VAL A 47 1.38 -2.04 7.22
C VAL A 47 2.56 -1.54 8.04
N GLN A 48 2.25 -0.72 9.02
CA GLN A 48 3.17 -0.25 10.04
C GLN A 48 2.92 -1.04 11.34
N GLU A 49 4.00 -1.50 11.96
CA GLU A 49 4.02 -1.99 13.34
C GLU A 49 4.83 -0.97 14.17
N ASP A 50 4.18 -0.37 15.17
CA ASP A 50 4.66 0.75 15.95
C ASP A 50 5.12 1.93 15.09
N SER A 51 6.42 2.04 14.79
CA SER A 51 7.02 3.12 13.98
C SER A 51 7.73 2.59 12.73
N GLN A 52 7.54 1.32 12.38
CA GLN A 52 8.26 0.66 11.29
C GLN A 52 7.30 0.06 10.27
N ILE A 53 7.55 0.34 8.98
CA ILE A 53 6.85 -0.33 7.89
C ILE A 53 7.37 -1.77 7.79
N ILE A 54 6.47 -2.74 7.92
CA ILE A 54 6.79 -4.17 7.89
C ILE A 54 6.41 -4.82 6.55
N ALA A 55 5.44 -4.25 5.85
CA ALA A 55 4.95 -4.74 4.57
C ALA A 55 4.44 -3.58 3.70
N GLY A 56 4.56 -3.72 2.38
CA GLY A 56 4.04 -2.78 1.41
C GLY A 56 3.58 -3.47 0.14
N VAL A 57 2.51 -2.94 -0.46
CA VAL A 57 1.96 -3.38 -1.73
C VAL A 57 1.64 -2.16 -2.57
N VAL A 58 2.03 -2.18 -3.85
CA VAL A 58 1.58 -1.24 -4.87
C VAL A 58 1.01 -2.03 -6.04
N LEU A 59 -0.24 -1.77 -6.39
CA LEU A 59 -0.92 -2.41 -7.51
C LEU A 59 -1.14 -1.38 -8.61
N ASN A 60 -0.55 -1.62 -9.78
CA ASN A 60 -0.89 -0.95 -11.03
C ASN A 60 -1.92 -1.81 -11.79
N PRO A 61 -3.22 -1.46 -11.77
CA PRO A 61 -4.27 -2.30 -12.34
C PRO A 61 -4.24 -2.31 -13.88
N ILE A 62 -3.70 -1.28 -14.51
CA ILE A 62 -3.59 -1.18 -15.97
C ILE A 62 -2.58 -2.19 -16.49
N GLN A 63 -1.40 -2.22 -15.89
CA GLN A 63 -0.31 -3.10 -16.31
C GLN A 63 -0.36 -4.48 -15.66
N LYS A 64 -1.27 -4.69 -14.70
CA LYS A 64 -1.37 -5.90 -13.88
C LYS A 64 -0.05 -6.19 -13.16
N GLU A 65 0.54 -5.14 -12.60
CA GLU A 65 1.78 -5.21 -11.85
C GLU A 65 1.47 -5.10 -10.37
N LEU A 66 1.76 -6.16 -9.63
CA LEU A 66 1.71 -6.19 -8.18
C LEU A 66 3.14 -6.14 -7.64
N PHE A 67 3.50 -4.98 -7.13
CA PHE A 67 4.73 -4.80 -6.37
C PHE A 67 4.46 -5.14 -4.91
N THR A 68 5.27 -5.99 -4.31
CA THR A 68 5.17 -6.35 -2.90
C THR A 68 6.53 -6.28 -2.24
N ALA A 69 6.60 -5.86 -0.99
CA ALA A 69 7.82 -5.92 -0.20
C ALA A 69 7.50 -6.28 1.25
N LEU A 70 8.38 -7.09 1.85
CA LEU A 70 8.37 -7.41 3.27
C LEU A 70 9.71 -7.02 3.88
N LYS A 71 9.67 -6.47 5.08
CA LYS A 71 10.88 -6.05 5.79
C LYS A 71 11.80 -7.25 6.01
N GLY A 72 13.01 -7.18 5.44
CA GLY A 72 14.02 -8.23 5.53
C GLY A 72 13.94 -9.31 4.44
N GLU A 73 12.89 -9.34 3.61
CA GLU A 73 12.72 -10.37 2.57
C GLU A 73 12.86 -9.84 1.13
N GLY A 74 13.08 -8.53 0.98
CA GLY A 74 13.23 -7.87 -0.31
C GLY A 74 11.91 -7.52 -0.98
N ALA A 75 11.97 -7.29 -2.30
CA ALA A 75 10.83 -6.86 -3.10
C ALA A 75 10.54 -7.84 -4.25
N ARG A 76 9.28 -7.90 -4.67
CA ARG A 76 8.81 -8.72 -5.79
C ARG A 76 7.93 -7.91 -6.73
N LEU A 77 7.98 -8.23 -8.01
CA LEU A 77 7.01 -7.82 -9.04
C LEU A 77 6.34 -9.09 -9.55
N ASN A 78 5.02 -9.20 -9.39
CA ASN A 78 4.26 -10.38 -9.83
C ASN A 78 4.91 -11.68 -9.33
N GLU A 79 5.17 -11.73 -8.03
CA GLU A 79 5.84 -12.83 -7.30
C GLU A 79 7.33 -13.05 -7.63
N GLN A 80 7.85 -12.45 -8.71
CA GLN A 80 9.24 -12.56 -9.09
C GLN A 80 10.11 -11.59 -8.30
N PRO A 81 11.22 -12.04 -7.68
CA PRO A 81 12.14 -11.15 -6.97
C PRO A 81 12.69 -10.06 -7.88
N ILE A 82 12.68 -8.82 -7.40
CA ILE A 82 13.29 -7.67 -8.06
C ILE A 82 14.40 -7.10 -7.20
N LYS A 83 15.34 -6.41 -7.83
CA LYS A 83 16.42 -5.68 -7.17
C LYS A 83 16.33 -4.21 -7.58
N VAL A 84 16.73 -3.35 -6.65
CA VAL A 84 16.90 -1.91 -6.87
C VAL A 84 18.37 -1.64 -7.17
#